data_AF-A0A947W585-F1
#
_entry.id   AF-A0A947W585-F1
#
_cell.length_a   1.000
_cell.length_b   1.000
_cell.length_c   1.000
_cell.angle_alpha   90.00
_cell.angle_beta   90.00
_cell.angle_gamma   90.00
#
_symmetry.space_group_name_H-M   'P 1'
#
loop_
_entity.id
_entity.type
_entity.pdbx_description
1 polymer ?
#
loop_
_entity_poly.entity_id
_entity_poly.type
_entity_poly.pdbx_seq_one_letter_code
_entity_poly.pdbx_strand_id
1 'polypeptide(L)' 'MANTKAKPKFNDTEKEIKTYNPTKSKVGRVIIVLLILGMTLGLIISAIFSIINVLS' A
#
# COMPACT_ATOMS: atom_id res chain seq x y z
N MET A 1 -0.47 24.24 -54.96
CA MET A 1 -0.56 24.50 -53.51
C MET A 1 -1.55 23.51 -52.92
N ALA A 2 -1.11 22.56 -52.08
CA ALA A 2 -2.00 21.65 -51.37
C ALA A 2 -1.90 21.93 -49.86
N ASN A 3 -3.03 22.36 -49.33
CA ASN A 3 -3.24 22.91 -48.01
C ASN A 3 -3.21 21.83 -46.92
N THR A 4 -2.58 22.20 -45.81
CA THR A 4 -2.54 21.57 -44.49
C THR A 4 -3.68 20.62 -44.12
N LYS A 5 -3.31 19.42 -43.65
CA LYS A 5 -4.07 18.67 -42.63
C LYS A 5 -3.05 17.98 -41.72
N ALA A 6 -2.49 18.75 -40.79
CA ALA A 6 -1.74 18.18 -39.69
C ALA A 6 -2.66 17.21 -38.94
N LYS A 7 -2.29 15.94 -38.87
CA LYS A 7 -3.01 14.94 -38.07
C LYS A 7 -3.03 15.43 -36.62
N PRO A 8 -4.19 15.44 -35.93
CA PRO A 8 -4.21 15.78 -34.52
C PRO A 8 -3.36 14.75 -33.77
N LYS A 9 -2.29 15.18 -33.13
CA LYS A 9 -1.65 14.40 -32.07
C LYS A 9 -2.69 14.33 -30.95
N PHE A 10 -3.32 13.17 -30.79
CA PHE A 10 -4.03 12.85 -29.58
C PHE A 10 -2.99 12.94 -28.45
N ASN A 11 -3.05 14.02 -27.67
CA ASN A 11 -2.41 14.06 -26.38
C ASN A 11 -3.25 13.13 -25.49
N ASP A 12 -2.98 11.84 -25.56
CA ASP A 12 -3.45 10.84 -24.60
C ASP A 12 -2.78 11.14 -23.26
N THR A 13 -3.27 12.21 -22.64
CA THR A 13 -3.06 12.48 -21.22
C THR A 13 -4.26 11.87 -20.49
N GLU A 14 -4.69 10.69 -20.92
CA GLU A 14 -5.44 9.80 -20.04
C GLU A 14 -4.44 9.49 -18.93
N LYS A 15 -4.60 10.20 -17.80
CA LYS A 15 -3.80 9.97 -16.61
C LYS A 15 -4.04 8.52 -16.23
N GLU A 16 -3.17 7.62 -16.68
CA GLU A 16 -3.18 6.23 -16.24
C GLU A 16 -3.24 6.31 -14.72
N ILE A 17 -4.36 5.89 -14.15
CA ILE A 17 -4.53 5.80 -12.71
C ILE A 17 -3.58 4.68 -12.31
N LYS A 18 -2.32 5.04 -12.02
CA LYS A 18 -1.31 4.11 -11.55
C LYS A 18 -1.83 3.53 -10.25
N THR A 19 -2.44 2.36 -10.36
CA THR A 19 -3.06 1.67 -9.24
C THR A 19 -1.96 1.39 -8.23
N TYR A 20 -2.00 2.09 -7.09
CA TYR A 20 -0.99 1.96 -6.06
C TYR A 20 -1.18 0.62 -5.36
N ASN A 21 -0.27 -0.33 -5.63
CA ASN A 21 -0.24 -1.57 -4.89
C ASN A 21 0.71 -1.43 -3.69
N PRO A 22 0.17 -1.41 -2.45
CA PRO A 22 0.98 -1.24 -1.25
C PRO A 22 1.99 -2.38 -1.04
N THR A 23 1.73 -3.59 -1.58
CA THR A 23 2.67 -4.73 -1.46
C THR A 23 3.87 -4.63 -2.40
N LYS A 24 3.71 -3.90 -3.52
CA LYS A 24 4.77 -3.68 -4.51
C LYS A 24 5.58 -2.41 -4.23
N SER A 25 4.98 -1.42 -3.57
CA SER A 25 5.67 -0.18 -3.20
C SER A 25 6.60 -0.40 -1.99
N LYS A 26 7.79 0.22 -2.01
CA LYS A 26 8.73 0.18 -0.88
C LYS A 26 8.08 0.73 0.40
N VAL A 27 7.37 1.85 0.29
CA VAL A 27 6.68 2.48 1.42
C VAL A 27 5.56 1.59 1.96
N GLY A 28 4.71 1.07 1.07
CA GLY A 28 3.62 0.19 1.48
C GLY A 28 4.11 -1.09 2.14
N ARG A 29 5.26 -1.66 1.69
CA ARG A 29 5.88 -2.80 2.36
C ARG A 29 6.36 -2.46 3.78
N VAL A 30 6.95 -1.29 4.00
CA VAL A 30 7.35 -0.85 5.35
C VAL A 30 6.12 -0.73 6.26
N ILE A 31 5.04 -0.12 5.76
CA ILE A 31 3.79 0.02 6.53
C ILE A 31 3.22 -1.36 6.89
N ILE A 32 3.18 -2.29 5.95
CA ILE A 32 2.70 -3.66 6.18
C ILE A 32 3.56 -4.37 7.23
N VAL A 33 4.88 -4.23 7.15
CA VAL A 33 5.80 -4.83 8.13
C VAL A 33 5.58 -4.25 9.53
N LEU A 34 5.43 -2.93 9.65
CA LEU A 34 5.11 -2.28 10.93
C LEU A 34 3.77 -2.77 11.50
N LEU A 35 2.76 -2.94 10.65
CA LEU A 35 1.44 -3.45 11.07
C LEU A 35 1.56 -4.87 11.65
N ILE A 36 2.27 -5.76 10.95
CA ILE A 36 2.48 -7.15 11.37
C ILE A 36 3.26 -7.19 12.69
N LEU A 37 4.31 -6.38 12.83
CA LEU A 37 5.08 -6.27 14.07
C LEU A 37 4.19 -5.83 15.25
N GLY A 38 3.38 -4.79 15.05
CA GLY A 38 2.45 -4.30 16.08
C GLY A 38 1.43 -5.36 16.50
N MET A 39 0.83 -6.07 15.54
CA MET A 39 -0.11 -7.15 15.82
C MET A 39 0.55 -8.30 16.60
N THR A 40 1.75 -8.71 16.19
CA THR A 40 2.48 -9.81 16.83
C THR A 40 2.84 -9.46 18.27
N LEU A 41 3.36 -8.25 18.51
CA LEU A 41 3.67 -7.77 19.87
C LEU A 41 2.41 -7.69 20.74
N GLY A 42 1.30 -7.20 20.19
CA GLY A 42 0.02 -7.15 20.90
C GLY A 42 -0.46 -8.53 21.34
N LEU A 43 -0.34 -9.54 20.47
CA LEU A 43 -0.70 -10.92 20.79
C LEU A 43 0.18 -11.51 21.91
N ILE A 44 1.49 -11.27 21.87
CA ILE A 44 2.42 -11.74 22.90
C ILE A 44 2.07 -11.14 24.27
N ILE A 45 1.87 -9.82 24.32
CA ILE A 45 1.52 -9.13 25.57
C ILE A 45 0.18 -9.65 26.10
N SER A 46 -0.82 -9.78 25.23
CA SER A 46 -2.14 -10.31 25.59
C SER A 46 -2.04 -11.73 26.16
N ALA A 47 -1.22 -12.59 25.56
CA ALA A 47 -1.00 -13.96 26.05
C ALA A 47 -0.36 -13.97 27.45
N ILE A 48 0.68 -13.16 27.68
CA ILE A 48 1.32 -13.04 29.00
C ILE A 48 0.33 -12.54 30.05
N PHE A 49 -0.44 -11.50 29.71
CA PHE A 49 -1.42 -10.93 30.62
C PHE A 49 -2.52 -11.94 30.98
N SER A 50 -2.98 -12.72 30.01
CA SER A 50 -3.95 -13.79 30.22
C SER A 50 -3.42 -14.87 31.18
N ILE A 51 -2.15 -15.25 31.05
CA ILE A 51 -1.54 -16.26 31.94
C ILE A 51 -1.45 -15.73 33.37
N ILE A 52 -0.98 -14.49 33.55
CA ILE A 52 -0.88 -13.85 34.87
C ILE A 52 -2.27 -13.74 35.51
N ASN A 53 -3.28 -13.33 34.74
CA ASN A 53 -4.65 -13.18 35.24
C ASN A 53 -5.32 -14.51 35.58
N VAL A 54 -4.88 -15.63 35.01
CA VAL A 54 -5.38 -16.97 35.37
C VAL A 54 -4.65 -17.54 36.59
N LEU A 55 -3.39 -17.15 36.80
CA LEU A 55 -2.59 -17.59 37.94
C LEU A 55 -2.85 -16.80 39.23
N SER A 56 -3.37 -15.56 39.12
CA SER A 56 -3.78 -14.72 40.24
C SER A 56 -5.17 -15.07 40.76
#